data_AF-A0A9D3VJL6-F1
#
_entry.id   AF-A0A9D3VJL6-F1
#
_cell.length_a   1.000
_cell.length_b   1.000
_cell.length_c   1.000
_cell.angle_alpha   90.00
_cell.angle_beta   90.00
_cell.angle_gamma   90.00
#
_symmetry.space_group_name_H-M   'P 1'
#
loop_
_entity.id
_entity.type
_entity.pdbx_description
1 polymer ?
#
loop_
_entity_poly.entity_id
_entity_poly.type
_entity_poly.pdbx_seq_one_letter_code
_entity_poly.pdbx_strand_id
1 'polypeptide(L)'
;MVVEPSEAVFNDMMSKVNTLPSYTGGDQGFLNSYYSDFPNAHVFDPNIPQEVLKVRPVPEMERLSTLYNADVGLYMIANKWMVDESELRVIHYTLGPLKPWDWWTSWLLKPVDVWQVY
;
A
#
# COMPACT_ATOMS: atom_id res chain seq x y z
N MET A 1 1.11 0.97 4.50
CA MET A 1 1.51 -0.11 5.41
C MET A 1 0.94 0.17 6.80
N VAL A 2 0.70 -0.88 7.59
CA VAL A 2 0.38 -0.79 9.02
C VAL A 2 1.42 -1.64 9.73
N VAL A 3 2.08 -1.10 10.76
CA VAL A 3 3.20 -1.74 11.43
C VAL A 3 3.14 -1.52 12.93
N GLU A 4 3.65 -2.49 13.69
CA GLU A 4 4.03 -2.30 15.08
C GLU A 4 5.49 -1.81 15.14
N PRO A 5 5.78 -0.63 15.70
CA PRO A 5 7.15 -0.15 15.80
C PRO A 5 8.04 -1.08 16.64
N SER A 6 9.22 -1.41 16.13
CA SER A 6 10.19 -2.27 16.82
C SER A 6 11.62 -1.87 16.46
N GLU A 7 12.43 -1.54 17.46
CA GLU A 7 13.85 -1.23 17.28
C GLU A 7 14.61 -2.43 16.72
N ALA A 8 14.27 -3.64 17.15
CA ALA A 8 14.90 -4.86 16.66
C ALA A 8 14.66 -5.07 15.16
N VAL A 9 13.41 -4.91 14.71
CA VAL A 9 13.04 -5.02 13.29
C VAL A 9 13.70 -3.91 12.47
N PHE A 10 13.73 -2.68 13.00
CA PHE A 10 14.42 -1.57 12.35
C PHE A 10 15.91 -1.84 12.16
N ASN A 11 16.63 -2.22 13.22
CA ASN A 11 18.07 -2.52 13.16
C ASN A 11 18.36 -3.68 12.21
N ASP A 12 17.51 -4.71 12.20
CA ASP A 12 17.62 -5.84 11.28
C ASP A 12 17.43 -5.39 9.81
N MET A 13 16.42 -4.58 9.50
CA MET A 13 16.24 -3.98 8.17
C MET A 13 17.46 -3.16 7.76
N MET A 14 17.96 -2.31 8.66
CA MET A 14 19.13 -1.46 8.38
C MET A 14 20.40 -2.28 8.12
N SER A 15 20.58 -3.40 8.81
CA SER A 15 21.71 -4.31 8.55
C SER A 15 21.66 -4.93 7.14
N LYS A 16 20.47 -5.02 6.55
CA LYS A 16 20.21 -5.66 5.25
C LYS A 16 20.10 -4.68 4.08
N VAL A 17 20.11 -3.36 4.31
CA VAL A 17 19.88 -2.34 3.27
C VAL A 17 20.86 -2.42 2.09
N ASN A 18 22.10 -2.84 2.35
CA ASN A 18 23.15 -2.94 1.32
C ASN A 18 23.29 -4.35 0.73
N THR A 19 22.63 -5.36 1.31
CA THR A 19 22.82 -6.77 0.95
C THR A 19 21.57 -7.39 0.32
N LEU A 20 20.39 -6.92 0.72
CA LEU A 20 19.13 -7.40 0.19
C LEU A 20 18.77 -6.61 -1.08
N PRO A 21 18.43 -7.28 -2.19
CA PRO A 21 18.17 -6.57 -3.44
C PRO A 21 16.90 -5.73 -3.37
N SER A 22 16.95 -4.51 -3.94
CA SER A 22 15.76 -3.72 -4.26
C SER A 22 15.60 -3.63 -5.77
N TYR A 23 14.68 -4.43 -6.32
CA TYR A 23 14.46 -4.51 -7.77
C TYR A 23 13.80 -3.25 -8.35
N THR A 24 13.27 -2.36 -7.50
CA THR A 24 12.76 -1.04 -7.92
C THR A 24 13.77 0.09 -7.68
N GLY A 25 14.89 -0.19 -7.00
CA GLY A 25 15.84 0.82 -6.53
C GLY A 25 15.32 1.70 -5.38
N GLY A 26 14.12 1.42 -4.85
CA GLY A 26 13.49 2.17 -3.76
C GLY A 26 13.07 1.29 -2.58
N ASP A 27 12.25 1.84 -1.68
CA ASP A 27 11.74 1.14 -0.50
C ASP A 27 10.82 -0.02 -0.86
N GLN A 28 9.94 0.15 -1.85
CA GLN A 28 9.02 -0.92 -2.28
C GLN A 28 9.75 -2.22 -2.63
N GLY A 29 10.82 -2.12 -3.43
CA GLY A 29 11.61 -3.29 -3.81
C GLY A 29 12.35 -3.92 -2.63
N PHE A 30 12.91 -3.09 -1.74
CA PHE A 30 13.58 -3.57 -0.53
C PHE A 30 12.60 -4.28 0.42
N LEU A 31 11.46 -3.66 0.70
CA LEU A 31 10.46 -4.19 1.62
C LEU A 31 9.82 -5.48 1.09
N ASN A 32 9.61 -5.59 -0.22
CA ASN A 32 9.15 -6.84 -0.83
C ASN A 32 10.19 -7.95 -0.75
N SER A 33 11.48 -7.63 -0.83
CA SER A 33 12.54 -8.61 -0.58
C SER A 33 12.66 -8.98 0.90
N TYR A 34 12.41 -8.04 1.82
CA TYR A 34 12.51 -8.25 3.26
C TYR A 34 11.35 -9.08 3.79
N TYR A 35 10.12 -8.75 3.37
CA TYR A 35 8.91 -9.52 3.64
C TYR A 35 8.58 -10.43 2.44
N SER A 36 9.47 -11.35 2.11
CA SER A 36 9.39 -12.15 0.88
C SER A 36 8.13 -13.02 0.77
N ASP A 37 7.52 -13.40 1.89
CA ASP A 37 6.28 -14.19 1.94
C ASP A 37 5.01 -13.33 1.93
N PHE A 38 5.12 -11.99 1.94
CA PHE A 38 3.97 -11.07 1.90
C PHE A 38 2.95 -11.38 0.79
N PRO A 39 3.34 -11.78 -0.45
CA PRO A 39 2.36 -12.17 -1.47
C PRO A 39 1.45 -13.33 -1.07
N ASN A 40 1.92 -14.24 -0.20
CA ASN A 40 1.18 -15.41 0.27
C ASN A 40 0.34 -15.12 1.52
N ALA A 41 0.53 -13.97 2.16
CA ALA A 41 -0.22 -13.60 3.36
C ALA A 41 -1.73 -13.45 3.08
N HIS A 42 -2.53 -13.74 4.10
CA HIS A 42 -3.98 -13.60 4.03
C HIS A 42 -4.40 -12.15 3.87
N VAL A 43 -5.49 -11.91 3.15
CA VAL A 43 -6.07 -10.56 3.07
C VAL A 43 -6.72 -10.23 4.41
N PHE A 44 -6.41 -9.07 4.96
CA PHE A 44 -7.06 -8.52 6.13
C PHE A 44 -8.54 -8.28 5.84
N ASP A 45 -9.41 -8.86 6.65
CA ASP A 45 -10.85 -8.65 6.60
C ASP A 45 -11.30 -7.87 7.86
N PRO A 46 -11.69 -6.59 7.71
CA PRO A 46 -12.13 -5.77 8.83
C PRO A 46 -13.46 -6.22 9.45
N ASN A 47 -14.22 -7.09 8.79
CA ASN A 47 -15.55 -7.50 9.20
C ASN A 47 -15.58 -8.84 9.94
N ILE A 48 -14.41 -9.43 10.23
CA ILE A 48 -14.34 -10.69 10.98
C ILE A 48 -14.93 -10.48 12.39
N PRO A 49 -15.90 -11.32 12.82
CA PRO A 49 -16.47 -11.23 14.17
C PRO A 49 -15.39 -11.39 15.26
N GLN A 50 -15.53 -10.63 16.34
CA GLN A 50 -14.51 -10.57 17.39
C GLN A 50 -14.29 -11.94 18.08
N GLU A 51 -15.31 -12.78 18.10
CA GLU A 51 -15.27 -14.14 18.64
C GLU A 51 -14.34 -15.02 17.81
N VAL A 52 -14.34 -14.85 16.48
CA VAL A 52 -13.47 -15.57 15.55
C VAL A 52 -12.02 -15.06 15.68
N LEU A 53 -11.83 -13.74 15.80
CA LEU A 53 -10.51 -13.13 16.00
C LEU A 53 -9.79 -13.65 17.25
N LYS A 54 -10.53 -13.96 18.32
CA LYS A 54 -9.97 -14.45 19.58
C LYS A 54 -9.49 -15.90 19.52
N VAL A 55 -10.04 -16.70 18.61
CA VAL A 55 -9.76 -18.15 18.52
C VAL A 55 -8.78 -18.45 17.39
N ARG A 56 -8.73 -17.60 16.35
CA ARG A 56 -7.77 -17.77 15.26
C ARG A 56 -6.34 -17.50 15.73
N PRO A 57 -5.33 -18.21 15.18
CA PRO A 57 -3.93 -17.83 15.35
C PRO A 57 -3.70 -16.39 14.85
N VAL A 58 -2.87 -15.63 15.57
CA VAL A 58 -2.44 -14.30 15.11
C VAL A 58 -1.53 -14.50 13.89
N PRO A 59 -1.89 -13.95 12.71
CA PRO A 59 -1.03 -14.05 11.55
C PRO A 59 0.25 -13.24 11.75
N GLU A 60 1.36 -13.70 11.17
CA GLU A 60 2.62 -12.94 11.16
C GLU A 60 2.46 -11.61 10.42
N MET A 61 1.72 -11.63 9.30
CA MET A 61 1.35 -10.44 8.53
C MET A 61 0.06 -10.70 7.74
N GLU A 62 -0.61 -9.62 7.33
CA GLU A 62 -1.79 -9.66 6.46
C GLU A 62 -1.63 -8.63 5.33
N ARG A 63 -2.30 -8.87 4.20
CA ARG A 63 -2.36 -7.94 3.07
C ARG A 63 -3.58 -7.05 3.17
N LEU A 64 -3.38 -5.75 2.99
CA LEU A 64 -4.50 -4.83 2.81
C LEU A 64 -5.11 -5.01 1.42
N SER A 65 -6.44 -4.91 1.33
CA SER A 65 -7.14 -4.78 0.05
C SER A 65 -6.68 -3.52 -0.69
N THR A 66 -6.73 -3.56 -2.03
CA THR A 66 -6.44 -2.41 -2.92
C THR A 66 -7.29 -1.18 -2.59
N LEU A 67 -8.45 -1.36 -1.94
CA LEU A 67 -9.29 -0.26 -1.42
C LEU A 67 -8.52 0.73 -0.53
N TYR A 68 -7.46 0.27 0.15
CA TYR A 68 -6.64 1.06 1.07
C TYR A 68 -5.30 1.52 0.46
N ASN A 69 -5.08 1.29 -0.83
CA ASN A 69 -3.88 1.76 -1.56
C ASN A 69 -4.17 1.77 -3.07
N ALA A 70 -5.24 2.46 -3.49
CA ALA A 70 -5.67 2.46 -4.88
C ALA A 70 -4.69 3.27 -5.74
N ASP A 71 -4.13 2.63 -6.76
CA ASP A 71 -3.02 3.17 -7.57
C ASP A 71 -3.54 4.02 -8.75
N VAL A 72 -3.21 5.31 -8.74
CA VAL A 72 -3.60 6.24 -9.83
C VAL A 72 -2.90 5.90 -11.15
N GLY A 73 -1.68 5.40 -11.14
CA GLY A 73 -0.99 4.95 -12.35
C GLY A 73 -1.74 3.81 -13.05
N LEU A 74 -2.25 2.84 -12.29
CA LEU A 74 -3.11 1.79 -12.83
C LEU A 74 -4.43 2.34 -13.36
N TYR A 75 -5.06 3.29 -12.66
CA TYR A 75 -6.26 3.96 -13.14
C TYR A 75 -6.01 4.64 -14.50
N MET A 76 -4.91 5.38 -14.65
CA MET A 76 -4.60 6.10 -15.90
C MET A 76 -4.40 5.16 -17.10
N ILE A 77 -3.88 3.95 -16.86
CA ILE A 77 -3.71 2.93 -17.91
C ILE A 77 -5.06 2.27 -18.25
N ALA A 78 -5.88 1.97 -17.23
CA ALA A 78 -7.13 1.23 -17.40
C ALA A 78 -8.36 2.12 -17.70
N ASN A 79 -8.25 3.42 -17.47
CA ASN A 79 -9.33 4.41 -17.47
C ASN A 79 -10.54 4.01 -16.59
N LYS A 80 -10.29 3.30 -15.49
CA LYS A 80 -11.27 2.91 -14.47
C LYS A 80 -10.57 2.43 -13.20
N TRP A 81 -11.26 2.47 -12.08
CA TRP A 81 -10.81 1.80 -10.86
C TRP A 81 -10.92 0.27 -11.02
N MET A 82 -9.95 -0.44 -10.43
CA MET A 82 -9.93 -1.91 -10.38
C MET A 82 -10.78 -2.48 -9.23
N VAL A 83 -11.40 -1.60 -8.45
CA VAL A 83 -12.25 -1.86 -7.30
C VAL A 83 -13.52 -1.01 -7.42
N ASP A 84 -14.52 -1.28 -6.60
CA ASP A 84 -15.70 -0.42 -6.52
C ASP A 84 -15.29 0.98 -6.03
N GLU A 85 -15.57 1.99 -6.85
CA GLU A 85 -15.25 3.39 -6.56
C GLU A 85 -15.94 3.89 -5.28
N SER A 86 -17.14 3.38 -4.98
CA SER A 86 -17.90 3.76 -3.79
C SER A 86 -17.31 3.21 -2.49
N GLU A 87 -16.44 2.19 -2.57
CA GLU A 87 -15.79 1.56 -1.43
C GLU A 87 -14.36 2.07 -1.20
N LEU A 88 -13.82 2.89 -2.12
CA LEU A 88 -12.47 3.42 -2.03
C LEU A 88 -12.23 4.14 -0.71
N ARG A 89 -11.09 3.83 -0.08
CA ARG A 89 -10.69 4.41 1.22
C ARG A 89 -9.48 5.31 1.10
N VAL A 90 -8.49 4.90 0.31
CA VAL A 90 -7.23 5.63 0.15
C VAL A 90 -6.77 5.58 -1.30
N ILE A 91 -6.51 6.76 -1.86
CA ILE A 91 -5.94 6.94 -3.21
C ILE A 91 -4.45 7.24 -3.07
N HIS A 92 -3.63 6.54 -3.86
CA HIS A 92 -2.19 6.72 -3.92
C HIS A 92 -1.77 7.24 -5.30
N TYR A 93 -1.28 8.48 -5.32
CA TYR A 93 -0.73 9.14 -6.51
C TYR A 93 0.69 8.64 -6.82
N THR A 94 0.78 7.46 -7.44
CA THR A 94 2.03 6.72 -7.72
C THR A 94 2.83 7.24 -8.91
N LEU A 95 2.23 8.06 -9.78
CA LEU A 95 2.91 8.66 -10.92
C LEU A 95 3.85 9.78 -10.44
N GLY A 96 5.07 9.41 -10.03
CA GLY A 96 6.04 10.27 -9.32
C GLY A 96 6.07 11.75 -9.73
N PRO A 97 6.24 12.10 -11.03
CA PRO A 97 6.28 13.48 -11.51
C PRO A 97 4.93 14.23 -11.55
N LEU A 98 3.82 13.52 -11.31
CA LEU A 98 2.46 14.01 -11.43
C LEU A 98 1.82 14.00 -10.04
N LYS A 99 2.30 14.86 -9.15
CA LYS A 99 1.67 15.02 -7.84
C LYS A 99 0.53 16.03 -7.92
N PRO A 100 -0.56 15.88 -7.15
CA PRO A 100 -1.71 16.79 -7.20
C PRO A 100 -1.39 18.25 -6.92
N TRP A 101 -0.35 18.53 -6.14
CA TRP A 101 0.10 19.89 -5.81
C TRP A 101 0.96 20.53 -6.91
N ASP A 102 1.39 19.77 -7.91
CA ASP A 102 2.14 20.31 -9.06
C ASP A 102 1.15 20.97 -10.02
N TRP A 103 0.97 22.29 -9.88
CA TRP A 103 -0.06 23.05 -10.59
C TRP A 103 -0.09 22.82 -12.11
N TRP A 104 1.09 22.64 -12.73
CA TRP A 104 1.27 22.48 -14.17
C TRP A 104 0.88 21.09 -14.69
N THR A 105 0.76 20.08 -13.81
CA THR A 105 0.33 18.70 -14.14
C THR A 105 -1.00 18.31 -13.50
N SER A 106 -1.53 19.12 -12.57
CA SER A 106 -2.78 18.86 -11.85
C SER A 106 -3.95 18.47 -12.76
N TRP A 107 -4.08 19.09 -13.94
CA TRP A 107 -5.15 18.81 -14.90
C TRP A 107 -5.08 17.40 -15.50
N LEU A 108 -3.91 16.76 -15.52
CA LEU A 108 -3.74 15.36 -15.98
C LEU A 108 -4.32 14.35 -14.99
N LEU A 109 -4.55 14.75 -13.74
CA LEU A 109 -5.07 13.90 -12.68
C LEU A 109 -6.59 14.00 -12.55
N LYS A 110 -7.28 14.81 -13.36
CA LYS A 110 -8.75 14.84 -13.34
C LYS A 110 -9.32 13.54 -13.95
N PRO A 111 -10.35 12.92 -13.35
CA PRO A 111 -11.18 13.41 -12.23
C PRO A 111 -10.75 12.90 -10.84
N VAL A 112 -9.58 12.27 -10.72
CA VAL A 112 -9.11 11.66 -9.48
C VAL A 112 -8.38 12.63 -8.56
N ASP A 113 -8.44 13.94 -8.82
CA ASP A 113 -7.95 15.03 -7.96
C ASP A 113 -8.83 15.24 -6.73
N VAL A 114 -9.02 14.17 -5.95
CA VAL A 114 -9.78 14.19 -4.70
C VAL A 114 -8.85 14.63 -3.57
N TRP A 115 -9.11 15.83 -3.04
CA TRP A 115 -8.56 16.28 -1.77
C TRP A 115 -9.55 15.89 -0.67
N GLN A 116 -9.06 15.45 0.50
CA GLN A 116 -9.95 15.26 1.65
C GLN A 116 -10.73 16.56 1.87
N VAL A 117 -12.05 16.50 1.67
CA VAL A 117 -12.97 17.57 2.00
C VAL A 117 -13.32 17.38 3.46
N TYR A 118 -13.00 18.36 4.29
CA TYR A 118 -13.28 18.38 5.74
C TYR A 118 -14.77 18.34 6.03
#